data_AF-A0A0A9DNG5-F1
#
_entry.id   AF-A0A0A9DNG5-F1
#
_cell.length_a   1.000
_cell.length_b   1.000
_cell.length_c   1.000
_cell.angle_alpha   90.00
_cell.angle_beta   90.00
_cell.angle_gamma   90.00
#
_symmetry.space_group_name_H-M   'P 1'
#
loop_
_entity.id
_entity.type
_entity.pdbx_description
1 polymer ?
#
loop_
_entity_poly.entity_id
_entity_poly.type
_entity_poly.pdbx_seq_one_letter_code
_entity_poly.pdbx_strand_id
1 'polypeptide(L)'
;MGRLDPELINLKAKVQGAKLGNGSLESIQKSIEARTKQLLPLYTQIAIRFAELHDTSLRMAAKGVIKKVVDWEESRSFFYKRLRRRISEDVIAKEIRGVVGEQFSHRSAIELIKKWYLASQAETGSTEWDDDDDAFVAWKDNPENYKGYIQELRAQKVSQSLSDLANSSSDLQAFSQGLATLLDKMEPSQRAQFIQEVKKVLG
;
A
#
# COMPACT_ATOMS: atom_id res chain seq x y z
N MET A 1 28.43 23.98 -21.89
CA MET A 1 28.70 25.34 -22.40
C MET A 1 28.84 25.38 -23.91
N GLY A 2 29.83 24.71 -24.52
CA GLY A 2 30.06 24.76 -25.98
C GLY A 2 29.00 24.15 -26.91
N ARG A 3 27.82 23.79 -26.39
CA ARG A 3 26.61 23.44 -27.16
C ARG A 3 25.61 24.60 -27.23
N LEU A 4 25.61 25.49 -26.24
CA LEU A 4 24.57 26.49 -26.03
C LEU A 4 25.12 27.93 -25.97
N ASP A 5 26.38 28.14 -25.59
CA ASP A 5 26.99 29.47 -25.55
C ASP A 5 27.53 29.86 -26.94
N PRO A 6 26.98 30.90 -27.59
CA PRO A 6 27.36 31.28 -28.97
C PRO A 6 28.82 31.68 -29.12
N GLU A 7 29.40 32.31 -28.09
CA GLU A 7 30.78 32.78 -28.10
C GLU A 7 31.77 31.61 -28.07
N LEU A 8 31.55 30.63 -27.17
CA LEU A 8 32.35 29.40 -27.15
C LEU A 8 32.16 28.54 -28.40
N ILE A 9 30.97 28.53 -29.01
CA ILE A 9 30.74 27.84 -30.29
C ILE A 9 31.60 28.48 -31.39
N ASN A 10 31.56 29.80 -31.50
CA ASN A 10 32.36 30.55 -32.48
C ASN A 10 33.87 30.38 -32.25
N LEU A 11 34.33 30.49 -31.01
CA LEU A 11 35.73 30.27 -30.65
C LEU A 11 36.19 28.84 -30.97
N LYS A 12 35.37 27.82 -30.71
CA LYS A 12 35.68 26.43 -31.09
C LYS A 12 35.73 26.22 -32.59
N ALA A 13 34.85 26.85 -33.36
CA ALA A 13 34.90 26.83 -34.82
C ALA A 13 36.19 27.47 -35.35
N LYS A 14 36.62 28.60 -34.76
CA LYS A 14 37.90 29.25 -35.07
C LYS A 14 39.11 28.37 -34.73
N VAL A 15 39.08 27.59 -33.64
CA VAL A 15 40.13 26.59 -33.35
C VAL A 15 40.18 25.51 -34.42
N GLN A 16 39.03 25.01 -34.91
CA GLN A 16 39.01 24.02 -35.98
C GLN A 16 39.58 24.58 -37.30
N GLY A 17 39.26 25.84 -37.65
CA GLY A 17 39.84 26.53 -38.80
C GLY A 17 41.34 26.82 -38.66
N ALA A 18 41.80 27.22 -37.47
CA ALA A 18 43.21 27.52 -37.18
C ALA A 18 44.10 26.27 -37.02
N LYS A 19 43.53 25.07 -36.92
CA LYS A 19 44.30 23.82 -37.03
C LYS A 19 44.64 23.47 -38.48
N LEU A 20 43.96 24.07 -39.46
CA LEU A 20 44.14 23.85 -40.89
C LEU A 20 45.12 24.85 -41.54
N GLY A 21 45.62 25.84 -40.79
CA GLY A 21 46.66 26.79 -41.22
C GLY A 21 47.32 27.46 -40.02
N ASN A 22 48.61 27.80 -40.10
CA ASN A 22 49.48 28.29 -39.00
C ASN A 22 49.02 29.62 -38.33
N GLY A 23 47.84 29.66 -37.73
CA GLY A 23 47.33 30.76 -36.91
C GLY A 23 47.67 30.60 -35.42
N SER A 24 47.62 31.69 -34.66
CA SER A 24 47.94 31.73 -33.22
C SER A 24 46.90 30.97 -32.36
N LEU A 25 46.97 29.64 -32.35
CA LEU A 25 46.13 28.73 -31.58
C LEU A 25 46.12 29.06 -30.08
N GLU A 26 47.26 29.54 -29.55
CA GLU A 26 47.42 29.86 -28.13
C GLU A 26 46.51 31.01 -27.67
N SER A 27 46.33 32.04 -28.50
CA SER A 27 45.49 33.19 -28.18
C SER A 27 43.99 32.82 -28.11
N ILE A 28 43.54 31.96 -29.03
CA ILE A 28 42.16 31.47 -29.09
C ILE A 28 41.88 30.57 -27.89
N GLN A 29 42.84 29.73 -27.50
CA GLN A 29 42.73 28.87 -26.33
C GLN A 29 42.60 29.67 -25.02
N LYS A 30 43.41 30.72 -24.83
CA LYS A 30 43.29 31.64 -23.68
C LYS A 30 41.90 32.30 -23.63
N SER A 31 41.35 32.68 -24.77
CA SER A 31 40.02 33.29 -24.87
C SER A 31 38.90 32.30 -24.50
N ILE A 32 39.03 31.03 -24.91
CA ILE A 32 38.11 29.95 -24.52
C ILE A 32 38.15 29.72 -23.01
N GLU A 33 39.34 29.69 -22.41
CA GLU A 33 39.50 29.49 -20.97
C GLU A 33 38.92 30.65 -20.16
N ALA A 34 39.17 31.89 -20.57
CA ALA A 34 38.60 33.08 -19.95
C ALA A 34 37.06 33.05 -19.98
N ARG A 35 36.47 32.76 -21.16
CA ARG A 35 35.02 32.66 -21.32
C ARG A 35 34.44 31.49 -20.52
N THR A 36 35.11 30.35 -20.50
CA THR A 36 34.69 29.18 -19.70
C THR A 36 34.68 29.51 -18.22
N LYS A 37 35.72 30.19 -17.71
CA LYS A 37 35.81 30.62 -16.31
C LYS A 37 34.70 31.61 -15.95
N GLN A 38 34.38 32.54 -16.85
CA GLN A 38 33.27 33.50 -16.66
C GLN A 38 31.90 32.80 -16.60
N LEU A 39 31.67 31.80 -17.45
CA LEU A 39 30.40 31.08 -17.53
C LEU A 39 30.21 30.04 -16.43
N LEU A 40 31.29 29.58 -15.79
CA LEU A 40 31.25 28.47 -14.84
C LEU A 40 30.23 28.67 -13.70
N PRO A 41 30.18 29.81 -12.99
CA PRO A 41 29.22 30.00 -11.89
C PRO A 41 27.77 29.89 -12.35
N LEU A 42 27.44 30.47 -13.52
CA LEU A 42 26.09 30.42 -14.09
C LEU A 42 25.70 29.00 -14.51
N TYR A 43 26.58 28.30 -15.23
CA TYR A 43 26.30 26.93 -15.65
C TYR A 43 26.26 25.94 -14.49
N THR A 44 26.97 26.21 -13.38
CA THR A 44 26.81 25.45 -12.14
C THR A 44 25.40 25.62 -11.58
N GLN A 45 24.86 26.85 -11.53
CA GLN A 45 23.48 27.07 -11.11
C GLN A 45 22.47 26.37 -12.04
N ILE A 46 22.70 26.41 -13.35
CA ILE A 46 21.85 25.68 -14.33
C ILE A 46 21.92 24.16 -14.06
N ALA A 47 23.10 23.61 -13.79
CA ALA A 47 23.28 22.20 -13.49
C ALA A 47 22.57 21.80 -12.19
N ILE A 48 22.64 22.64 -11.15
CA ILE A 48 21.90 22.45 -9.90
C ILE A 48 20.40 22.44 -10.18
N ARG A 49 19.88 23.45 -10.90
CA ARG A 49 18.45 23.51 -11.24
C ARG A 49 18.00 22.32 -12.07
N PHE A 50 18.84 21.85 -12.99
CA PHE A 50 18.58 20.63 -13.75
C PHE A 50 18.48 19.41 -12.84
N ALA A 51 19.37 19.27 -11.85
CA ALA A 51 19.28 18.20 -10.85
C ALA A 51 17.99 18.32 -10.02
N GLU A 52 17.64 19.51 -9.53
CA GLU A 52 16.41 19.75 -8.75
C GLU A 52 15.13 19.35 -9.50
N LEU A 53 15.08 19.49 -10.83
CA LEU A 53 13.92 19.04 -11.62
C LEU A 53 13.71 17.52 -11.57
N HIS A 54 14.74 16.75 -11.22
CA HIS A 54 14.63 15.32 -10.98
C HIS A 54 14.09 14.99 -9.58
N ASP A 55 14.24 15.92 -8.63
CA ASP A 55 13.90 15.75 -7.22
C ASP A 55 12.55 16.39 -6.89
N THR A 56 11.55 16.11 -7.74
CA THR A 56 10.19 16.62 -7.56
C THR A 56 9.27 15.58 -6.94
N SER A 57 8.36 16.03 -6.08
CA SER A 57 7.31 15.19 -5.49
C SER A 57 6.43 14.52 -6.56
N LEU A 58 6.19 15.22 -7.68
CA LEU A 58 5.49 14.66 -8.85
C LEU A 58 6.26 13.49 -9.47
N ARG A 59 7.58 13.58 -9.58
CA ARG A 59 8.41 12.47 -10.06
C ARG A 59 8.39 11.30 -9.09
N MET A 60 8.37 11.55 -7.78
CA MET A 60 8.18 10.51 -6.76
C MET A 60 6.84 9.80 -6.92
N ALA A 61 5.74 10.54 -7.15
CA ALA A 61 4.42 9.97 -7.39
C ALA A 61 4.36 9.16 -8.70
N ALA A 62 4.93 9.70 -9.79
CA ALA A 62 5.00 9.01 -11.09
C ALA A 62 5.84 7.73 -11.04
N LYS A 63 6.83 7.65 -10.13
CA LYS A 63 7.61 6.43 -9.87
C LYS A 63 6.92 5.47 -8.90
N GLY A 64 5.77 5.84 -8.33
CA GLY A 64 5.02 5.01 -7.39
C GLY A 64 5.70 4.82 -6.04
N VAL A 65 6.74 5.60 -5.71
CA VAL A 65 7.39 5.53 -4.38
C VAL A 65 6.55 6.20 -3.30
N ILE A 66 5.67 7.12 -3.68
CA ILE A 66 4.63 7.71 -2.83
C ILE A 66 3.27 7.51 -3.50
N LYS A 67 2.20 7.47 -2.68
CA LYS A 67 0.83 7.30 -3.19
C LYS A 67 0.24 8.59 -3.76
N LYS A 68 0.49 9.72 -3.10
CA LYS A 68 -0.12 11.02 -3.43
C LYS A 68 0.78 12.15 -2.94
N VAL A 69 0.84 13.24 -3.72
CA VAL A 69 1.39 14.53 -3.28
C VAL A 69 0.29 15.28 -2.54
N VAL A 70 0.58 15.78 -1.35
CA VAL A 70 -0.40 16.41 -0.46
C VAL A 70 -0.06 17.88 -0.31
N ASP A 71 -1.04 18.75 -0.56
CA ASP A 71 -0.89 20.18 -0.34
C ASP A 71 -0.88 20.50 1.15
N TRP A 72 0.01 21.41 1.55
CA TRP A 72 0.26 21.70 2.96
C TRP A 72 -0.98 22.22 3.68
N GLU A 73 -1.78 23.05 3.00
CA GLU A 73 -3.00 23.65 3.54
C GLU A 73 -4.04 22.59 3.94
N GLU A 74 -4.17 21.51 3.16
CA GLU A 74 -5.12 20.42 3.40
C GLU A 74 -4.51 19.26 4.21
N SER A 75 -3.21 19.31 4.48
CA SER A 75 -2.43 18.19 5.06
C SER A 75 -3.04 17.65 6.35
N ARG A 76 -3.50 18.53 7.26
CA ARG A 76 -4.13 18.14 8.52
C ARG A 76 -5.39 17.31 8.29
N SER A 77 -6.28 17.79 7.42
CA SER A 77 -7.54 17.11 7.12
C SER A 77 -7.27 15.77 6.44
N PHE A 78 -6.38 15.76 5.44
CA PHE A 78 -5.96 14.57 4.73
C PHE A 78 -5.42 13.48 5.67
N PHE A 79 -4.42 13.81 6.50
CA PHE A 79 -3.82 12.83 7.41
C PHE A 79 -4.74 12.41 8.55
N TYR A 80 -5.63 13.29 9.01
CA TYR A 80 -6.65 12.92 10.01
C TYR A 80 -7.56 11.81 9.48
N LYS A 81 -8.13 12.00 8.29
CA LYS A 81 -9.02 11.02 7.65
C LYS A 81 -8.28 9.72 7.34
N ARG A 82 -7.09 9.82 6.74
CA ARG A 82 -6.29 8.66 6.37
C ARG A 82 -5.85 7.84 7.58
N LEU A 83 -5.44 8.49 8.67
CA LEU A 83 -5.08 7.80 9.91
C LEU A 83 -6.29 7.11 10.53
N ARG A 84 -7.44 7.79 10.60
CA ARG A 84 -8.68 7.21 11.14
C ARG A 84 -9.07 5.94 10.36
N ARG A 85 -8.99 5.99 9.02
CA ARG A 85 -9.17 4.80 8.17
C ARG A 85 -8.19 3.69 8.49
N ARG A 86 -6.89 3.98 8.58
CA ARG A 86 -5.86 2.96 8.87
C ARG A 86 -6.06 2.27 10.21
N ILE A 87 -6.48 3.01 11.24
CA ILE A 87 -6.81 2.44 12.55
C ILE A 87 -8.04 1.54 12.42
N SER A 88 -9.08 1.98 11.70
CA SER A 88 -10.29 1.19 11.46
C SER A 88 -10.00 -0.11 10.70
N GLU A 89 -9.17 -0.06 9.66
CA GLU A 89 -8.67 -1.23 8.93
C GLU A 89 -7.93 -2.20 9.86
N ASP A 90 -7.04 -1.69 10.71
CA ASP A 90 -6.26 -2.51 11.65
C ASP A 90 -7.14 -3.18 12.72
N VAL A 91 -8.18 -2.51 13.20
CA VAL A 91 -9.15 -3.08 14.15
C VAL A 91 -9.85 -4.30 13.56
N ILE A 92 -10.40 -4.18 12.34
CA ILE A 92 -11.06 -5.32 11.68
C ILE A 92 -10.03 -6.40 11.33
N ALA A 93 -8.85 -6.01 10.86
CA ALA A 93 -7.79 -6.96 10.51
C ALA A 93 -7.33 -7.79 11.72
N LYS A 94 -7.25 -7.17 12.90
CA LYS A 94 -6.99 -7.89 14.16
C LYS A 94 -8.10 -8.86 14.51
N GLU A 95 -9.37 -8.48 14.31
CA GLU A 95 -10.50 -9.38 14.54
C GLU A 95 -10.46 -10.59 13.59
N ILE A 96 -10.23 -10.36 12.29
CA ILE A 96 -10.08 -11.43 11.28
C ILE A 96 -8.94 -12.38 11.67
N ARG A 97 -7.77 -11.84 12.05
CA ARG A 97 -6.62 -12.65 12.45
C ARG A 97 -6.87 -13.40 13.76
N GLY A 98 -7.64 -12.83 14.69
CA GLY A 98 -8.08 -13.53 15.90
C GLY A 98 -8.97 -14.74 15.61
N VAL A 99 -9.73 -14.72 14.50
CA VAL A 99 -10.56 -15.84 14.06
C VAL A 99 -9.78 -16.88 13.27
N VAL A 100 -9.08 -16.46 12.21
CA VAL A 100 -8.43 -17.38 11.26
C VAL A 100 -7.14 -17.97 11.85
N GLY A 101 -6.45 -17.18 12.69
CA GLY A 101 -5.18 -17.50 13.31
C GLY A 101 -4.05 -16.55 12.86
N GLU A 102 -2.97 -16.50 13.64
CA GLU A 102 -1.86 -15.56 13.42
C GLU A 102 -1.08 -15.79 12.12
N GLN A 103 -1.15 -17.00 11.56
CA GLN A 103 -0.57 -17.35 10.27
C GLN A 103 -1.20 -16.57 9.11
N PHE A 104 -2.40 -16.02 9.32
CA PHE A 104 -3.06 -15.18 8.33
C PHE A 104 -2.43 -13.79 8.32
N SER A 105 -1.84 -13.42 7.17
CA SER A 105 -1.09 -12.17 7.05
C SER A 105 -1.99 -10.94 7.17
N HIS A 106 -1.45 -9.84 7.71
CA HIS A 106 -2.17 -8.57 7.78
C HIS A 106 -2.63 -8.10 6.39
N ARG A 107 -1.78 -8.26 5.36
CA ARG A 107 -2.13 -7.92 3.98
C ARG A 107 -3.36 -8.69 3.49
N SER A 108 -3.43 -10.00 3.75
CA SER A 108 -4.56 -10.83 3.36
C SER A 108 -5.86 -10.41 4.07
N ALA A 109 -5.76 -9.97 5.33
CA ALA A 109 -6.91 -9.41 6.05
C ALA A 109 -7.40 -8.10 5.42
N ILE A 110 -6.49 -7.20 5.05
CA ILE A 110 -6.85 -5.98 4.31
C ILE A 110 -7.50 -6.31 2.96
N GLU A 111 -7.03 -7.33 2.26
CA GLU A 111 -7.63 -7.77 0.99
C GLU A 111 -9.07 -8.31 1.16
N LEU A 112 -9.37 -9.01 2.27
CA LEU A 112 -10.73 -9.42 2.60
C LEU A 112 -11.62 -8.22 2.94
N ILE A 113 -11.14 -7.31 3.78
CA ILE A 113 -11.87 -6.08 4.14
C ILE A 113 -12.21 -5.28 2.88
N LYS A 114 -11.24 -5.17 1.95
CA LYS A 114 -11.45 -4.52 0.65
C LYS A 114 -12.55 -5.20 -0.16
N LYS A 115 -12.59 -6.53 -0.21
CA LYS A 115 -13.65 -7.28 -0.90
C LYS A 115 -15.02 -7.02 -0.26
N TRP A 116 -15.12 -7.05 1.06
CA TRP A 116 -16.38 -6.80 1.79
C TRP A 116 -16.89 -5.38 1.57
N TYR A 117 -16.01 -4.40 1.66
CA TYR A 117 -16.36 -3.01 1.40
C TYR A 117 -16.82 -2.79 -0.04
N LEU A 118 -16.08 -3.28 -1.03
CA LEU A 118 -16.46 -3.14 -2.44
C LEU A 118 -17.76 -3.88 -2.77
N ALA A 119 -18.02 -5.03 -2.13
CA ALA A 119 -19.30 -5.72 -2.28
C ALA A 119 -20.47 -4.87 -1.78
N SER A 120 -20.29 -4.14 -0.67
CA SER A 120 -21.32 -3.21 -0.16
C SER A 120 -21.48 -1.94 -0.99
N GLN A 121 -20.45 -1.53 -1.73
CA GLN A 121 -20.47 -0.33 -2.58
C GLN A 121 -20.90 -0.60 -4.03
N ALA A 122 -21.08 -1.87 -4.41
CA ALA A 122 -21.51 -2.25 -5.76
C ALA A 122 -22.88 -1.66 -6.13
N GLU A 123 -23.74 -1.38 -5.14
CA GLU A 123 -25.04 -0.73 -5.34
C GLU A 123 -24.92 0.79 -5.53
N THR A 124 -23.86 1.41 -5.01
CA THR A 124 -23.64 2.87 -4.99
C THR A 124 -22.77 3.37 -6.15
N GLY A 125 -22.21 2.47 -6.97
CA GLY A 125 -21.43 2.80 -8.17
C GLY A 125 -19.98 3.27 -7.92
N SER A 126 -19.49 3.22 -6.68
CA SER A 126 -18.10 3.57 -6.34
C SER A 126 -17.18 2.37 -6.51
N THR A 127 -16.29 2.40 -7.49
CA THR A 127 -15.37 1.30 -7.83
C THR A 127 -13.98 1.42 -7.21
N GLU A 128 -13.61 2.60 -6.71
CA GLU A 128 -12.26 2.84 -6.18
C GLU A 128 -12.18 2.70 -4.65
N TRP A 129 -11.29 1.81 -4.21
CA TRP A 129 -11.07 1.54 -2.78
C TRP A 129 -10.46 2.73 -2.02
N ASP A 130 -9.64 3.54 -2.69
CA ASP A 130 -8.84 4.61 -2.07
C ASP A 130 -9.47 6.02 -2.22
N ASP A 131 -10.70 6.14 -2.73
CA ASP A 131 -11.32 7.43 -3.06
C ASP A 131 -11.87 8.19 -1.84
N ASP A 132 -12.57 7.49 -0.93
CA ASP A 132 -13.22 8.14 0.21
C ASP A 132 -12.89 7.42 1.52
N ASP A 133 -12.00 8.04 2.30
CA ASP A 133 -11.62 7.57 3.63
C ASP A 133 -12.75 7.71 4.65
N ASP A 134 -13.59 8.74 4.55
CA ASP A 134 -14.70 8.96 5.48
C ASP A 134 -15.83 7.95 5.22
N ALA A 135 -16.12 7.65 3.95
CA ALA A 135 -17.09 6.62 3.58
C ALA A 135 -16.70 5.25 4.11
N PHE A 136 -15.41 4.87 4.02
CA PHE A 136 -14.93 3.62 4.61
C PHE A 136 -15.12 3.59 6.12
N VAL A 137 -14.80 4.69 6.81
CA VAL A 137 -14.94 4.73 8.27
C VAL A 137 -16.42 4.66 8.67
N ALA A 138 -17.31 5.36 7.96
CA ALA A 138 -18.74 5.28 8.19
C ALA A 138 -19.28 3.85 7.97
N TRP A 139 -18.79 3.16 6.93
CA TRP A 139 -19.10 1.75 6.70
C TRP A 139 -18.63 0.86 7.85
N LYS A 140 -17.39 1.04 8.34
CA LYS A 140 -16.84 0.28 9.46
C LYS A 140 -17.57 0.57 10.78
N ASP A 141 -18.12 1.76 10.96
CA ASP A 141 -18.82 2.12 12.20
C ASP A 141 -20.20 1.44 12.32
N ASN A 142 -20.69 0.79 11.26
CA ASN A 142 -21.85 -0.11 11.31
C ASN A 142 -21.40 -1.60 11.33
N PRO A 143 -21.48 -2.29 12.48
CA PRO A 143 -21.03 -3.68 12.60
C PRO A 143 -21.76 -4.67 11.68
N GLU A 144 -23.03 -4.40 11.36
CA GLU A 144 -23.84 -5.31 10.53
C GLU A 144 -23.28 -5.48 9.12
N ASN A 145 -22.48 -4.51 8.66
CA ASN A 145 -21.83 -4.55 7.35
C ASN A 145 -20.78 -5.66 7.21
N TYR A 146 -20.16 -6.11 8.31
CA TYR A 146 -19.06 -7.07 8.25
C TYR A 146 -19.16 -8.22 9.26
N LYS A 147 -20.02 -8.11 10.27
CA LYS A 147 -20.23 -9.16 11.28
C LYS A 147 -20.66 -10.49 10.67
N GLY A 148 -21.50 -10.47 9.64
CA GLY A 148 -21.91 -11.68 8.91
C GLY A 148 -20.71 -12.40 8.26
N TYR A 149 -19.83 -11.64 7.60
CA TYR A 149 -18.60 -12.21 7.02
C TYR A 149 -17.67 -12.78 8.09
N ILE A 150 -17.55 -12.13 9.25
CA ILE A 150 -16.74 -12.66 10.35
C ILE A 150 -17.34 -13.95 10.92
N GLN A 151 -18.67 -14.05 11.03
CA GLN A 151 -19.34 -15.29 11.45
C GLN A 151 -19.10 -16.42 10.45
N GLU A 152 -19.16 -16.12 9.16
CA GLU A 152 -18.84 -17.09 8.11
C GLU A 152 -17.38 -17.56 8.20
N LEU A 153 -16.43 -16.65 8.42
CA LEU A 153 -15.02 -17.02 8.65
C LEU A 153 -14.84 -17.91 9.88
N ARG A 154 -15.58 -17.67 10.96
CA ARG A 154 -15.58 -18.53 12.16
C ARG A 154 -16.10 -19.92 11.82
N ALA A 155 -17.21 -20.01 11.08
CA ALA A 155 -17.78 -21.28 10.66
C ALA A 155 -16.82 -22.07 9.76
N GLN A 156 -16.20 -21.40 8.77
CA GLN A 156 -15.19 -22.00 7.90
C GLN A 156 -13.98 -22.50 8.71
N LYS A 157 -13.51 -21.73 9.70
CA LYS A 157 -12.40 -22.14 10.55
C LYS A 157 -12.73 -23.40 11.35
N VAL A 158 -13.90 -23.45 11.98
CA VAL A 158 -14.37 -24.63 12.73
C VAL A 158 -14.53 -25.82 11.80
N SER A 159 -15.11 -25.63 10.62
CA SER A 159 -15.25 -26.68 9.61
C SER A 159 -13.90 -27.24 9.20
N GLN A 160 -12.90 -26.39 8.94
CA GLN A 160 -11.56 -26.84 8.59
C GLN A 160 -10.93 -27.64 9.72
N SER A 161 -11.04 -27.18 10.97
CA SER A 161 -10.53 -27.93 12.13
C SER A 161 -11.21 -29.28 12.32
N LEU A 162 -12.51 -29.40 12.06
CA LEU A 162 -13.23 -30.68 12.09
C LEU A 162 -12.81 -31.59 10.94
N SER A 163 -12.57 -31.04 9.74
CA SER A 163 -12.05 -31.81 8.60
C SER A 163 -10.64 -32.33 8.85
N ASP A 164 -9.76 -31.49 9.43
CA ASP A 164 -8.40 -31.87 9.80
C ASP A 164 -8.43 -33.00 10.85
N LEU A 165 -9.32 -32.90 11.84
CA LEU A 165 -9.54 -33.94 12.84
C LEU A 165 -10.10 -35.24 12.21
N ALA A 166 -11.02 -35.13 11.26
CA ALA A 166 -11.59 -36.31 10.59
C ALA A 166 -10.56 -37.09 9.77
N ASN A 167 -9.55 -36.40 9.24
CA ASN A 167 -8.47 -37.01 8.46
C ASN A 167 -7.40 -37.70 9.34
N SER A 168 -7.41 -37.48 10.66
CA SER A 168 -6.48 -38.09 11.62
C SER A 168 -7.18 -39.17 12.44
N SER A 169 -6.83 -40.45 12.24
CA SER A 169 -7.56 -41.56 12.87
C SER A 169 -7.44 -41.58 14.40
N SER A 170 -6.30 -41.13 14.95
CA SER A 170 -6.10 -40.98 16.40
C SER A 170 -6.92 -39.84 16.99
N ASP A 171 -7.01 -38.71 16.29
CA ASP A 171 -7.76 -37.54 16.79
C ASP A 171 -9.28 -37.77 16.70
N LEU A 172 -9.73 -38.52 15.69
CA LEU A 172 -11.12 -38.95 15.56
C LEU A 172 -11.55 -39.87 16.72
N GLN A 173 -10.67 -40.76 17.19
CA GLN A 173 -10.95 -41.57 18.39
C GLN A 173 -11.04 -40.71 19.65
N ALA A 174 -10.15 -39.73 19.81
CA ALA A 174 -10.14 -38.79 20.93
C ALA A 174 -11.29 -37.78 20.92
N PHE A 175 -11.93 -37.55 19.76
CA PHE A 175 -13.02 -36.59 19.58
C PHE A 175 -14.20 -36.83 20.52
N SER A 176 -14.59 -38.10 20.71
CA SER A 176 -15.69 -38.48 21.61
C SER A 176 -15.46 -38.00 23.05
N GLN A 177 -14.21 -38.10 23.53
CA GLN A 177 -13.81 -37.66 24.86
C GLN A 177 -13.67 -36.13 24.94
N GLY A 178 -13.23 -35.49 23.85
CA GLY A 178 -13.26 -34.03 23.70
C GLY A 178 -14.68 -33.46 23.76
N LEU A 179 -15.64 -34.09 23.08
CA LEU A 179 -17.06 -33.70 23.12
C LEU A 179 -17.65 -33.85 24.52
N ALA A 180 -17.36 -34.94 25.24
CA ALA A 180 -17.80 -35.11 26.62
C ALA A 180 -17.28 -33.96 27.52
N THR A 181 -15.99 -33.63 27.39
CA THR A 181 -15.36 -32.53 28.15
C THR A 181 -15.96 -31.17 27.79
N LEU A 182 -16.34 -30.94 26.53
CA LEU A 182 -17.02 -29.72 26.09
C LEU A 182 -18.41 -29.60 26.73
N LEU A 183 -19.20 -30.68 26.71
CA LEU A 183 -20.55 -30.71 27.28
C LEU A 183 -20.57 -30.51 28.80
N ASP A 184 -19.52 -30.90 29.51
CA ASP A 184 -19.39 -30.69 30.95
C ASP A 184 -19.00 -29.25 31.31
N LYS A 185 -18.36 -28.51 30.38
CA LYS A 185 -18.00 -27.10 30.56
C LYS A 185 -19.09 -26.12 30.12
N MET A 186 -20.12 -26.59 29.41
CA MET A 186 -21.23 -25.77 28.94
C MET A 186 -22.26 -25.54 30.04
N GLU A 187 -22.89 -24.35 30.05
CA GLU A 187 -24.06 -24.12 30.89
C GLU A 187 -25.24 -25.02 30.48
N PRO A 188 -26.13 -25.39 31.42
CA PRO A 188 -27.26 -26.29 31.14
C PRO A 188 -28.17 -25.81 30.00
N SER A 189 -28.40 -24.50 29.89
CA SER A 189 -29.21 -23.86 28.85
C SER A 189 -28.59 -24.00 27.45
N GLN A 190 -27.29 -23.72 27.34
CA GLN A 190 -26.52 -23.84 26.10
C GLN A 190 -26.32 -25.30 25.67
N ARG A 191 -26.12 -26.20 26.65
CA ARG A 191 -26.01 -27.64 26.42
C ARG A 191 -27.28 -28.21 25.79
N ALA A 192 -28.45 -27.82 26.29
CA ALA A 192 -29.73 -28.27 25.74
C ALA A 192 -29.93 -27.81 24.29
N GLN A 193 -29.60 -26.54 23.99
CA GLN A 193 -29.64 -26.00 22.63
C GLN A 193 -28.65 -26.72 21.71
N PHE A 194 -27.41 -26.92 22.14
CA PHE A 194 -26.39 -27.62 21.36
C PHE A 194 -26.81 -29.06 21.03
N ILE A 195 -27.37 -29.80 21.99
CA ILE A 195 -27.86 -31.16 21.76
C ILE A 195 -29.00 -31.16 20.73
N GLN A 196 -29.91 -30.18 20.78
CA GLN A 196 -30.97 -30.07 19.76
C GLN A 196 -30.40 -29.79 18.37
N GLU A 197 -29.44 -28.88 18.24
CA GLU A 197 -28.80 -28.56 16.96
C GLU A 197 -28.02 -29.76 16.41
N VAL A 198 -27.25 -30.47 17.24
CA VAL A 198 -26.54 -31.68 16.82
C VAL A 198 -27.52 -32.78 16.41
N LYS A 199 -28.64 -32.97 17.11
CA LYS A 199 -29.68 -33.92 16.71
C LYS A 199 -30.28 -33.57 15.34
N LYS A 200 -30.57 -32.29 15.08
CA LYS A 200 -31.04 -31.86 13.75
C LYS A 200 -30.06 -32.21 12.63
N VAL A 201 -28.76 -32.15 12.91
CA VAL A 201 -27.71 -32.49 11.93
C VAL A 201 -27.56 -34.01 11.75
N LEU A 202 -27.77 -34.79 12.80
CA LEU A 202 -27.61 -36.25 12.77
C LEU A 202 -28.85 -37.02 12.27
N GLY A 203 -30.04 -36.39 12.25
CA GLY A 203 -31.32 -37.02 11.92
C GLY A 203 -32.12 -37.39 13.15
#